data_AF-A0A7W7ZEK7-F1
#
_entry.id   AF-A0A7W7ZEK7-F1
#
_cell.length_a   1.000
_cell.length_b   1.000
_cell.length_c   1.000
_cell.angle_alpha   90.00
_cell.angle_beta   90.00
_cell.angle_gamma   90.00
#
_symmetry.space_group_name_H-M   'P 1'
#
loop_
_entity.id
_entity.type
_entity.pdbx_description
1 polymer ?
#
loop_
_entity_poly.entity_id
_entity_poly.type
_entity_poly.pdbx_seq_one_letter_code
_entity_poly.pdbx_strand_id
1 'polypeptide(L)'
;MFSETQSLRQLFHKIVADCYSRYTGLHDAELTSYIADVLSDFADLDRLYRMRDEAGTPIEEVSRMLEASDPVYGTAPSFIAERSMRKHIGDYSLFHAGMYPEIFRSQDRHEGELYQEMVQAGRSSYYIVSQFNVFEYAAEAELFARLAENFELCVYGLNKVRCEFDRLCLRSGAELGQFEEHAA
;
A
#
# COMPACT_ATOMS: atom_id res chain seq x y z
N MET A 1 -5.97 10.07 -30.66
CA MET A 1 -5.91 8.60 -30.65
C MET A 1 -5.53 8.15 -29.25
N PHE A 2 -6.53 7.91 -28.40
CA PHE A 2 -6.32 7.21 -27.13
C PHE A 2 -6.17 5.74 -27.49
N SER A 3 -4.99 5.17 -27.28
CA SER A 3 -4.79 3.73 -27.48
C SER A 3 -5.63 2.97 -26.44
N GLU A 4 -6.26 1.93 -26.93
CA GLU A 4 -7.12 0.96 -26.24
C GLU A 4 -6.53 0.48 -24.90
N THR A 5 -7.37 0.52 -23.87
CA THR A 5 -7.28 -0.18 -22.57
C THR A 5 -5.88 -0.28 -21.93
N GLN A 6 -5.37 0.84 -21.38
CA GLN A 6 -4.25 0.75 -20.43
C GLN A 6 -4.67 -0.16 -19.28
N SER A 7 -3.94 -1.24 -19.04
CA SER A 7 -4.22 -2.11 -17.88
C SER A 7 -4.12 -1.29 -16.60
N LEU A 8 -4.96 -1.60 -15.61
CA LEU A 8 -4.98 -0.91 -14.31
C LEU A 8 -3.56 -0.81 -13.71
N ARG A 9 -2.77 -1.88 -13.85
CA ARG A 9 -1.37 -1.91 -13.46
C ARG A 9 -0.52 -0.84 -14.15
N GLN A 10 -0.58 -0.75 -15.48
CA GLN A 10 0.16 0.28 -16.22
C GLN A 10 -0.26 1.69 -15.83
N LEU A 11 -1.54 1.90 -15.49
CA LEU A 11 -2.04 3.18 -15.01
C LEU A 11 -1.43 3.53 -13.65
N PHE A 12 -1.43 2.59 -12.70
CA PHE A 12 -0.80 2.77 -11.39
C PHE A 12 0.69 3.09 -11.52
N HIS A 13 1.43 2.36 -12.34
CA HIS A 13 2.86 2.61 -12.56
C HIS A 13 3.14 4.03 -13.03
N LYS A 14 2.35 4.52 -13.99
CA LYS A 14 2.49 5.88 -14.51
C LYS A 14 2.20 6.93 -13.43
N ILE A 15 1.07 6.83 -12.75
CA ILE A 15 0.63 7.84 -11.80
C ILE A 15 1.54 7.86 -10.56
N VAL A 16 1.95 6.68 -10.06
CA VAL A 16 2.87 6.58 -8.93
C VAL A 16 4.22 7.22 -9.28
N ALA A 17 4.80 6.88 -10.43
CA ALA A 17 6.07 7.48 -10.85
C ALA A 17 5.97 9.02 -10.96
N ASP A 18 4.92 9.53 -11.60
CA ASP A 18 4.69 10.97 -11.77
C ASP A 18 4.52 11.69 -10.42
N CYS A 19 3.69 11.14 -9.52
CA CYS A 19 3.45 11.72 -8.20
C CYS A 19 4.69 11.70 -7.32
N TYR A 20 5.42 10.59 -7.27
CA TYR A 20 6.60 10.47 -6.43
C TYR A 20 7.71 11.42 -6.90
N SER A 21 7.97 11.46 -8.22
CA SER A 21 8.94 12.39 -8.79
C SER A 21 8.58 13.86 -8.53
N ARG A 22 7.29 14.20 -8.49
CA ARG A 22 6.84 15.59 -8.33
C ARG A 22 6.77 16.05 -6.87
N TYR A 23 6.37 15.18 -5.95
CA TYR A 23 5.98 15.59 -4.59
C TYR A 23 6.93 15.10 -3.49
N THR A 24 7.68 14.02 -3.71
CA THR A 24 8.48 13.39 -2.63
C THR A 24 9.98 13.67 -2.75
N GLY A 25 10.46 14.01 -3.95
CA GLY A 25 11.91 14.07 -4.23
C GLY A 25 12.60 12.71 -4.20
N LEU A 26 11.84 11.61 -4.01
CA LEU A 26 12.34 10.25 -4.04
C LEU A 26 12.50 9.79 -5.49
N HIS A 27 13.74 9.66 -5.94
CA HIS A 27 14.10 9.22 -7.29
C HIS A 27 14.49 7.73 -7.31
N ASP A 28 13.61 6.88 -6.79
CA ASP A 28 13.81 5.42 -6.75
C ASP A 28 12.76 4.73 -7.63
N ALA A 29 13.20 4.30 -8.82
CA ALA A 29 12.34 3.64 -9.81
C ALA A 29 11.88 2.25 -9.35
N GLU A 30 12.71 1.52 -8.61
CA GLU A 30 12.37 0.19 -8.12
C GLU A 30 11.30 0.27 -7.03
N LEU A 31 11.48 1.20 -6.08
CA LEU A 31 10.52 1.46 -5.01
C LEU A 31 9.18 1.96 -5.55
N THR A 32 9.19 2.91 -6.47
CA THR A 32 7.95 3.44 -7.07
C THR A 32 7.22 2.37 -7.89
N SER A 33 7.96 1.53 -8.62
CA SER A 33 7.43 0.35 -9.31
C SER A 33 6.79 -0.65 -8.34
N TYR A 34 7.44 -0.93 -7.22
CA TYR A 34 6.90 -1.80 -6.16
C TYR A 34 5.58 -1.26 -5.59
N ILE A 35 5.51 0.02 -5.28
CA ILE A 35 4.31 0.65 -4.72
C ILE A 35 3.14 0.62 -5.72
N ALA A 36 3.43 0.80 -7.01
CA ALA A 36 2.43 0.64 -8.05
C ALA A 36 1.91 -0.80 -8.16
N ASP A 37 2.79 -1.80 -7.95
CA ASP A 37 2.40 -3.19 -7.88
C ASP A 37 1.55 -3.49 -6.64
N VAL A 38 1.86 -2.92 -5.47
CA VAL A 38 1.00 -3.01 -4.26
C VAL A 38 -0.41 -2.48 -4.53
N LEU A 39 -0.53 -1.30 -5.16
CA LEU A 39 -1.83 -0.74 -5.54
C LEU A 39 -2.58 -1.65 -6.52
N SER A 40 -1.86 -2.25 -7.46
CA SER A 40 -2.43 -3.17 -8.45
C SER A 40 -2.95 -4.44 -7.79
N ASP A 41 -2.21 -4.97 -6.82
CA ASP A 41 -2.58 -6.17 -6.08
C ASP A 41 -3.80 -5.93 -5.19
N PHE A 42 -3.86 -4.79 -4.50
CA PHE A 42 -4.95 -4.49 -3.58
C PHE A 42 -6.22 -3.93 -4.24
N ALA A 43 -6.22 -3.80 -5.57
CA ALA A 43 -7.46 -3.66 -6.32
C ALA A 43 -8.34 -4.92 -6.23
N ASP A 44 -7.76 -6.06 -5.86
CA ASP A 44 -8.46 -7.32 -5.54
C ASP A 44 -8.61 -7.47 -4.03
N LEU A 45 -9.85 -7.45 -3.53
CA LEU A 45 -10.14 -7.57 -2.09
C LEU A 45 -9.68 -8.90 -1.49
N ASP A 46 -9.63 -9.98 -2.27
CA ASP A 46 -9.14 -11.27 -1.78
C ASP A 46 -7.62 -11.22 -1.49
N ARG A 47 -6.88 -10.37 -2.21
CA ARG A 47 -5.45 -10.12 -1.96
C ARG A 47 -5.24 -9.17 -0.79
N LEU A 48 -6.10 -8.17 -0.65
CA LEU A 48 -6.07 -7.22 0.46
C LEU A 48 -6.37 -7.93 1.79
N TYR A 49 -7.36 -8.82 1.80
CA TYR A 49 -7.84 -9.54 2.99
C TYR A 49 -7.40 -11.00 3.01
N ARG A 50 -6.12 -11.24 2.69
CA ARG A 50 -5.57 -12.60 2.55
C ARG A 50 -5.26 -13.29 3.88
N MET A 51 -4.97 -12.52 4.93
CA MET A 51 -4.68 -13.07 6.26
C MET A 51 -5.98 -13.44 6.95
N ARG A 52 -6.07 -14.66 7.46
CA ARG A 52 -7.26 -15.21 8.10
C ARG A 52 -6.94 -15.71 9.51
N ASP A 53 -7.90 -15.54 10.40
CA ASP A 53 -7.85 -16.11 11.74
C ASP A 53 -8.15 -17.62 11.72
N GLU A 54 -8.13 -18.24 12.90
CA GLU A 54 -8.41 -19.67 13.07
C GLU A 54 -9.84 -20.06 12.65
N ALA A 55 -10.78 -19.11 12.65
CA ALA A 55 -12.16 -19.30 12.21
C ALA A 55 -12.33 -19.10 10.68
N GLY A 56 -11.26 -18.72 9.97
CA GLY A 56 -11.28 -18.42 8.54
C GLY A 56 -11.77 -17.00 8.21
N THR A 57 -11.98 -16.16 9.21
CA THR A 57 -12.39 -14.76 9.05
C THR A 57 -11.19 -13.91 8.65
N PRO A 58 -11.33 -12.96 7.70
CA PRO A 58 -10.25 -12.02 7.42
C PRO A 58 -9.84 -11.21 8.64
N ILE A 59 -8.53 -11.03 8.80
CA ILE A 59 -7.97 -10.15 9.82
C ILE A 59 -7.84 -8.74 9.21
N GLU A 60 -8.54 -7.76 9.77
CA GLU A 60 -8.49 -6.36 9.30
C GLU A 60 -7.65 -5.47 10.24
N GLU A 61 -7.49 -5.87 11.49
CA GLU A 61 -6.72 -5.15 12.50
C GLU A 61 -5.23 -5.45 12.38
N VAL A 62 -4.41 -4.40 12.23
CA VAL A 62 -2.96 -4.53 12.07
C VAL A 62 -2.29 -5.15 13.29
N SER A 63 -2.79 -4.88 14.50
CA SER A 63 -2.36 -5.52 15.75
C SER A 63 -2.48 -7.04 15.69
N ARG A 64 -3.64 -7.53 15.25
CA ARG A 64 -3.95 -8.97 15.10
C ARG A 64 -3.11 -9.61 14.00
N MET A 65 -2.83 -8.86 12.92
CA MET A 65 -1.89 -9.34 11.90
C MET A 65 -0.47 -9.48 12.46
N LEU A 66 -0.03 -8.52 13.29
CA LEU A 66 1.27 -8.58 13.96
C LEU A 66 1.37 -9.77 14.91
N GLU A 67 0.33 -10.04 15.71
CA GLU A 67 0.21 -11.24 16.56
C GLU A 67 0.37 -12.52 15.74
N ALA A 68 -0.35 -12.63 14.61
CA ALA A 68 -0.27 -13.80 13.74
C ALA A 68 1.13 -13.98 13.11
N SER A 69 1.87 -12.89 12.93
CA SER A 69 3.24 -12.87 12.38
C SER A 69 4.35 -12.97 13.44
N ASP A 70 4.01 -13.23 14.71
CA ASP A 70 5.00 -13.41 15.77
C ASP A 70 5.84 -14.69 15.51
N PRO A 71 7.19 -14.62 15.61
CA PRO A 71 8.06 -15.75 15.28
C PRO A 71 7.98 -16.91 16.28
N VAL A 72 7.42 -16.69 17.48
CA VAL A 72 7.33 -17.69 18.55
C VAL A 72 5.90 -18.16 18.76
N TYR A 73 4.95 -17.22 18.79
CA TYR A 73 3.55 -17.45 19.13
C TYR A 73 2.59 -17.28 17.95
N GLY A 74 3.09 -16.90 16.77
CA GLY A 74 2.29 -16.67 15.58
C GLY A 74 1.82 -17.97 14.92
N THR A 75 1.10 -17.81 13.80
CA THR A 75 0.44 -18.90 13.07
C THR A 75 1.19 -19.33 11.82
N ALA A 76 2.31 -18.68 11.51
CA ALA A 76 3.11 -18.97 10.32
C ALA A 76 3.70 -20.39 10.37
N PRO A 77 3.49 -21.25 9.35
CA PRO A 77 4.01 -22.61 9.34
C PRO A 77 5.52 -22.71 9.05
N SER A 78 6.18 -21.60 8.68
CA SER A 78 7.60 -21.55 8.37
C SER A 78 8.11 -20.10 8.36
N PHE A 79 9.43 -19.91 8.43
CA PHE A 79 10.07 -18.61 8.28
C PHE A 79 9.74 -17.91 6.95
N ILE A 80 9.54 -18.67 5.86
CA ILE A 80 9.13 -18.11 4.55
C ILE A 80 7.70 -17.59 4.62
N ALA A 81 6.80 -18.33 5.27
CA ALA A 81 5.43 -17.90 5.49
C ALA A 81 5.37 -16.67 6.41
N GLU A 82 6.19 -16.64 7.47
CA GLU A 82 6.31 -15.49 8.37
C GLU A 82 6.79 -14.25 7.62
N ARG A 83 7.86 -14.36 6.81
CA ARG A 83 8.33 -13.26 5.93
C ARG A 83 7.21 -12.77 5.02
N SER A 84 6.43 -13.69 4.45
CA SER A 84 5.31 -13.35 3.57
C SER A 84 4.18 -12.62 4.31
N MET A 85 3.89 -13.00 5.56
CA MET A 85 2.94 -12.29 6.43
C MET A 85 3.46 -10.90 6.78
N ARG A 86 4.74 -10.77 7.19
CA ARG A 86 5.37 -9.47 7.45
C ARG A 86 5.35 -8.56 6.22
N LYS A 87 5.66 -9.09 5.04
CA LYS A 87 5.53 -8.33 3.77
C LYS A 87 4.11 -7.82 3.59
N HIS A 88 3.10 -8.67 3.83
CA HIS A 88 1.70 -8.24 3.74
C HIS A 88 1.36 -7.11 4.69
N ILE A 89 1.81 -7.20 5.95
CA ILE A 89 1.56 -6.17 6.96
C ILE A 89 2.17 -4.84 6.50
N GLY A 90 3.39 -4.89 5.95
CA GLY A 90 4.03 -3.74 5.32
C GLY A 90 3.19 -3.12 4.20
N ASP A 91 2.74 -3.95 3.26
CA ASP A 91 1.93 -3.54 2.11
C ASP A 91 0.57 -2.97 2.55
N TYR A 92 -0.11 -3.67 3.46
CA TYR A 92 -1.42 -3.31 4.04
C TYR A 92 -1.36 -1.97 4.77
N SER A 93 -0.35 -1.81 5.63
CA SER A 93 -0.15 -0.56 6.37
C SER A 93 0.18 0.61 5.45
N LEU A 94 1.03 0.40 4.44
CA LEU A 94 1.35 1.44 3.46
C LEU A 94 0.10 1.88 2.68
N PHE A 95 -0.69 0.91 2.23
CA PHE A 95 -1.93 1.15 1.50
C PHE A 95 -2.95 1.91 2.34
N HIS A 96 -3.29 1.43 3.54
CA HIS A 96 -4.28 2.08 4.39
C HIS A 96 -3.84 3.49 4.85
N ALA A 97 -2.59 3.63 5.29
CA ALA A 97 -2.08 4.93 5.75
C ALA A 97 -1.99 5.96 4.61
N GLY A 98 -1.69 5.53 3.38
CA GLY A 98 -1.53 6.42 2.23
C GLY A 98 -2.83 6.72 1.47
N MET A 99 -3.65 5.70 1.23
CA MET A 99 -4.90 5.82 0.46
C MET A 99 -6.06 6.30 1.32
N TYR A 100 -6.07 6.04 2.63
CA TYR A 100 -7.18 6.45 3.50
C TYR A 100 -6.75 7.23 4.75
N PRO A 101 -5.87 8.25 4.67
CA PRO A 101 -5.49 9.05 5.82
C PRO A 101 -6.65 9.73 6.55
N GLU A 102 -7.79 9.97 5.91
CA GLU A 102 -9.00 10.51 6.56
C GLU A 102 -9.56 9.62 7.67
N ILE A 103 -9.37 8.31 7.61
CA ILE A 103 -9.76 7.37 8.69
C ILE A 103 -9.04 7.72 10.00
N PHE A 104 -7.93 8.46 9.90
CA PHE A 104 -7.08 8.80 11.02
C PHE A 104 -6.98 10.30 11.32
N ARG A 105 -7.78 11.14 10.64
CA ARG A 105 -7.67 12.60 10.71
C ARG A 105 -8.70 13.25 11.65
N SER A 106 -9.52 12.49 12.37
CA SER A 106 -10.39 13.11 13.37
C SER A 106 -9.56 13.67 14.54
N GLN A 107 -10.18 14.58 15.31
CA GLN A 107 -9.56 15.14 16.51
C GLN A 107 -9.56 14.16 17.68
N ASP A 108 -10.07 12.94 17.49
CA ASP A 108 -10.08 11.92 18.52
C ASP A 108 -8.68 11.31 18.66
N ARG A 109 -8.17 11.37 19.90
CA ARG A 109 -6.84 10.83 20.24
C ARG A 109 -6.64 9.37 19.81
N HIS A 110 -7.71 8.58 19.81
CA HIS A 110 -7.68 7.17 19.44
C HIS A 110 -7.32 6.97 17.96
N GLU A 111 -7.84 7.80 17.05
CA GLU A 111 -7.51 7.72 15.62
C GLU A 111 -6.07 8.09 15.33
N GLY A 112 -5.54 9.10 16.05
CA GLY A 112 -4.12 9.45 15.97
C GLY A 112 -3.21 8.31 16.43
N GLU A 113 -3.59 7.60 17.48
CA GLU A 113 -2.86 6.41 17.97
C GLU A 113 -2.91 5.26 16.95
N LEU A 114 -4.07 4.98 16.35
CA LEU A 114 -4.22 3.97 15.29
C LEU A 114 -3.35 4.26 14.05
N TYR A 115 -3.21 5.53 13.66
CA TYR A 115 -2.29 5.89 12.57
C TYR A 115 -0.83 5.64 12.91
N GLN A 116 -0.41 6.01 14.12
CA GLN A 116 0.96 5.76 14.57
C GLN A 116 1.24 4.25 14.64
N GLU A 117 0.28 3.46 15.11
CA GLU A 117 0.36 2.01 15.10
C GLU A 117 0.49 1.46 13.68
N MET A 118 -0.33 1.94 12.74
CA MET A 118 -0.28 1.54 11.33
C MET A 118 1.09 1.86 10.71
N VAL A 119 1.60 3.08 10.93
CA VAL A 119 2.91 3.50 10.42
C VAL A 119 4.02 2.63 11.03
N GLN A 120 3.99 2.42 12.35
CA GLN A 120 5.01 1.63 13.03
C GLN A 120 4.96 0.16 12.60
N ALA A 121 3.78 -0.41 12.43
CA ALA A 121 3.57 -1.77 11.94
C ALA A 121 4.14 -1.94 10.53
N GLY A 122 3.84 -1.01 9.62
CA GLY A 122 4.34 -1.06 8.25
C GLY A 122 5.86 -0.92 8.17
N ARG A 123 6.42 0.07 8.88
CA ARG A 123 7.87 0.31 8.98
C ARG A 123 8.62 -0.91 9.50
N SER A 124 8.21 -1.40 10.67
CA SER A 124 8.87 -2.54 11.32
C SER A 124 8.75 -3.82 10.50
N SER A 125 7.62 -4.03 9.82
CA SER A 125 7.41 -5.22 9.01
C SER A 125 8.30 -5.24 7.77
N TYR A 126 8.43 -4.13 7.04
CA TYR A 126 9.40 -4.05 5.94
C TYR A 126 10.85 -4.17 6.44
N TYR A 127 11.17 -3.58 7.59
CA TYR A 127 12.49 -3.77 8.18
C TYR A 127 12.77 -5.25 8.47
N ILE A 128 11.84 -5.97 9.09
CA ILE A 128 11.97 -7.42 9.33
C ILE A 128 12.16 -8.17 8.01
N VAL A 129 11.35 -7.89 6.98
CA VAL A 129 11.48 -8.52 5.65
C VAL A 129 12.86 -8.28 5.04
N SER A 130 13.44 -7.09 5.22
CA SER A 130 14.79 -6.76 4.74
C SER A 130 15.90 -7.56 5.45
N GLN A 131 15.66 -8.07 6.66
CA GLN A 131 16.62 -8.91 7.37
C GLN A 131 16.69 -10.34 6.82
N PHE A 132 15.69 -10.77 6.03
CA PHE A 132 15.78 -12.01 5.25
C PHE A 132 16.65 -11.76 4.02
N ASN A 133 17.96 -11.67 4.21
CA ASN A 133 18.93 -11.24 3.19
C ASN A 133 19.82 -12.37 2.66
N VAL A 134 19.34 -13.61 2.74
CA VAL A 134 20.05 -14.82 2.29
C VAL A 134 19.33 -15.47 1.10
N PHE A 135 20.11 -16.17 0.27
CA PHE A 135 19.62 -16.91 -0.90
C PHE A 135 18.74 -16.05 -1.83
N GLU A 136 17.53 -16.52 -2.15
CA GLU A 136 16.60 -15.87 -3.08
C GLU A 136 16.13 -14.48 -2.61
N TYR A 137 16.20 -14.19 -1.31
CA TYR A 137 15.72 -12.92 -0.75
C TYR A 137 16.80 -11.83 -0.67
N ALA A 138 18.07 -12.17 -0.93
CA ALA A 138 19.17 -11.22 -0.87
C ALA A 138 18.99 -10.03 -1.83
N ALA A 139 18.43 -10.27 -3.01
CA ALA A 139 18.20 -9.23 -4.02
C ALA A 139 17.10 -8.24 -3.62
N GLU A 140 16.04 -8.72 -2.95
CA GLU A 140 14.92 -7.88 -2.53
C GLU A 140 15.16 -7.16 -1.19
N ALA A 141 16.11 -7.64 -0.39
CA ALA A 141 16.36 -7.14 0.96
C ALA A 141 16.62 -5.62 0.98
N GLU A 142 17.40 -5.11 0.03
CA GLU A 142 17.72 -3.68 -0.05
C GLU A 142 16.48 -2.83 -0.35
N LEU A 143 15.60 -3.28 -1.25
CA LEU A 143 14.34 -2.60 -1.55
C LEU A 143 13.48 -2.46 -0.29
N PHE A 144 13.32 -3.53 0.49
CA PHE A 144 12.55 -3.50 1.73
C PHE A 144 13.19 -2.64 2.82
N ALA A 145 14.53 -2.57 2.87
CA ALA A 145 15.22 -1.64 3.77
C ALA A 145 14.89 -0.19 3.41
N ARG A 146 14.97 0.18 2.12
CA ARG A 146 14.62 1.52 1.64
C ARG A 146 13.13 1.86 1.87
N LEU A 147 12.22 0.89 1.71
CA LEU A 147 10.80 1.05 2.04
C LEU A 147 10.58 1.33 3.53
N ALA A 148 11.29 0.63 4.42
CA ALA A 148 11.19 0.84 5.86
C ALA A 148 11.77 2.21 6.30
N GLU A 149 12.88 2.63 5.68
CA GLU A 149 13.52 3.92 5.94
C GLU A 149 12.65 5.10 5.47
N ASN A 150 12.06 4.97 4.27
CA ASN A 150 11.31 6.03 3.61
C ASN A 150 9.78 5.88 3.78
N PHE A 151 9.32 5.09 4.74
CA PHE A 151 7.91 4.67 4.82
C PHE A 151 6.93 5.83 4.84
N GLU A 152 7.12 6.84 5.69
CA GLU A 152 6.23 8.01 5.76
C GLU A 152 6.26 8.83 4.48
N LEU A 153 7.42 8.90 3.81
CA LEU A 153 7.54 9.57 2.52
C LEU A 153 6.77 8.80 1.44
N CYS A 154 6.79 7.47 1.50
CA CYS A 154 5.96 6.61 0.65
C CYS A 154 4.47 6.81 0.95
N VAL A 155 4.06 6.82 2.22
CA VAL A 155 2.67 7.13 2.62
C VAL A 155 2.24 8.50 2.07
N TYR A 156 3.09 9.52 2.20
CA TYR A 156 2.82 10.84 1.65
C TYR A 156 2.69 10.83 0.13
N GLY A 157 3.60 10.16 -0.58
CA GLY A 157 3.54 10.00 -2.03
C GLY A 157 2.26 9.30 -2.47
N LEU A 158 1.84 8.26 -1.75
CA LEU A 158 0.61 7.52 -2.01
C LEU A 158 -0.64 8.37 -1.78
N ASN A 159 -0.63 9.25 -0.78
CA ASN A 159 -1.71 10.22 -0.59
C ASN A 159 -1.84 11.18 -1.78
N LYS A 160 -0.72 11.58 -2.41
CA LYS A 160 -0.76 12.40 -3.64
C LYS A 160 -1.30 11.63 -4.82
N VAL A 161 -0.94 10.36 -4.96
CA VAL A 161 -1.49 9.45 -5.97
C VAL A 161 -3.01 9.37 -5.85
N ARG A 162 -3.53 9.18 -4.65
CA ARG A 162 -4.98 9.19 -4.40
C ARG A 162 -5.64 10.51 -4.81
N CYS A 163 -5.09 11.65 -4.38
CA CYS A 163 -5.65 12.95 -4.77
C CYS A 163 -5.68 13.15 -6.29
N GLU A 164 -4.71 12.59 -7.02
CA GLU A 164 -4.72 12.63 -8.49
C GLU A 164 -5.80 11.68 -9.06
N PHE A 165 -6.04 10.52 -8.46
CA PHE A 165 -7.19 9.67 -8.83
C PHE A 165 -8.53 10.37 -8.64
N ASP A 166 -8.75 11.00 -7.48
CA ASP A 166 -9.97 11.74 -7.19
C ASP A 166 -10.20 12.83 -8.26
N ARG A 167 -9.13 13.52 -8.64
CA ARG A 167 -9.15 14.54 -9.70
C ARG A 167 -9.48 13.96 -11.07
N LEU A 168 -8.93 12.81 -11.43
CA LEU A 168 -9.22 12.14 -12.70
C LEU A 168 -10.68 11.66 -12.77
N CYS A 169 -11.20 11.09 -11.68
CA CYS A 169 -12.60 10.68 -11.57
C CYS A 169 -13.56 11.87 -11.71
N LEU A 170 -13.26 12.99 -11.05
CA LEU A 170 -14.06 14.22 -11.17
C LEU A 170 -14.08 14.77 -12.61
N ARG A 171 -12.95 14.71 -13.32
CA ARG A 171 -12.88 15.15 -14.72
C ARG A 171 -13.68 14.23 -15.64
N SER A 172 -13.60 12.92 -15.45
CA SER A 172 -14.40 11.96 -16.22
C SER A 172 -15.90 12.13 -15.98
N GLY A 173 -16.32 12.43 -14.74
CA GLY A 173 -17.72 12.72 -14.42
C GLY A 173 -18.22 14.04 -15.03
N ALA A 174 -17.38 15.07 -15.04
CA ALA A 174 -17.72 16.36 -15.65
C ALA A 174 -17.81 16.29 -17.19
N GLU A 175 -17.00 15.46 -17.84
CA GLU A 175 -17.09 15.22 -19.28
C GLU A 175 -18.38 14.48 -19.65
N LEU A 176 -18.85 13.53 -18.83
CA LEU A 176 -20.14 12.84 -19.04
C LEU A 176 -21.36 13.75 -18.84
N GLY A 177 -21.33 14.67 -17.88
CA GLY A 177 -22.42 15.63 -17.66
C GLY A 177 -22.61 16.66 -18.80
N GLN A 178 -21.54 16.97 -19.54
CA GLN A 178 -21.61 17.87 -20.71
C GLN A 178 -22.23 17.21 -21.95
N PHE A 179 -22.21 15.87 -22.04
CA PHE A 179 -22.89 15.16 -23.12
C PHE A 179 -24.41 15.06 -22.91
N GLU A 180 -24.89 15.07 -21.67
CA GLU A 180 -26.33 15.06 -21.38
C GLU A 180 -26.99 16.44 -21.57
N GLU A 181 -26.25 17.54 -21.34
CA GLU A 181 -26.77 18.92 -21.48
C GLU A 181 -26.83 19.44 -22.93
N HIS A 182 -26.27 18.69 -23.89
CA HIS A 182 -26.38 18.97 -25.33
C HIS A 182 -27.33 18.02 -26.08
N ALA A 183 -28.00 17.11 -25.36
CA ALA A 183 -29.01 16.21 -25.91
C ALA A 183 -30.46 16.56 -25.47
N ALA A 184 -30.64 17.66 -24.74
CA ALA A 184 -31.94 18.23 -24.34
C ALA A 184 -32.22 19.56 -25.06
#